data_AF-M2YVM8-F1
#
_entry.id   AF-M2YVM8-F1
#
_cell.length_a   1.000
_cell.length_b   1.000
_cell.length_c   1.000
_cell.angle_alpha   90.00
_cell.angle_beta   90.00
_cell.angle_gamma   90.00
#
_symmetry.space_group_name_H-M   'P 1'
#
loop_
_entity.id
_entity.type
_entity.pdbx_description
1 polymer ?
#
loop_
_entity_poly.entity_id
_entity_poly.type
_entity_poly.pdbx_seq_one_letter_code
_entity_poly.pdbx_strand_id
1 'polypeptide(L)'
;MAFNAMWKPGSQAVAGMQGHGSANPALVIYLDPDSLAILPPSDPAGWPEFIRLLRQIRDSADELAVFLDKHKAVRNDDTRR
;
A
#
# COMPACT_ATOMS: atom_id res chain seq x y z
N MET A 1 7.16 21.32 -0.46
CA MET A 1 8.07 20.46 0.30
C MET A 1 7.64 19.01 0.09
N ALA A 2 8.54 18.11 -0.30
CA ALA A 2 8.22 16.69 -0.41
C ALA A 2 8.69 15.99 0.87
N PHE A 3 7.78 15.34 1.59
CA PHE A 3 8.14 14.48 2.73
C PHE A 3 8.24 13.06 2.21
N ASN A 4 9.45 12.50 2.24
CA ASN A 4 9.66 11.09 2.00
C ASN A 4 9.46 10.35 3.31
N ALA A 5 8.54 9.41 3.30
CA ALA A 5 8.24 8.60 4.46
C ALA A 5 8.50 7.15 4.09
N MET A 6 9.47 6.55 4.78
CA MET A 6 9.80 5.13 4.66
C MET A 6 9.29 4.44 5.91
N TRP A 7 8.55 3.35 5.73
CA TRP A 7 7.96 2.60 6.83
C TRP A 7 8.17 1.10 6.63
N LYS A 8 8.21 0.36 7.74
CA LYS A 8 8.24 -1.09 7.78
C LYS A 8 7.01 -1.58 8.55
N PRO A 9 5.97 -2.09 7.86
CA PRO A 9 4.73 -2.46 8.52
C PRO A 9 4.92 -3.56 9.58
N GLY A 10 4.18 -3.46 10.70
CA GLY A 10 4.13 -4.51 11.71
C GLY A 10 3.42 -5.78 11.23
N SER A 11 3.42 -6.83 12.05
CA SER A 11 2.82 -8.13 11.69
C SER A 11 1.31 -8.09 11.51
N GLN A 12 0.64 -7.05 12.02
CA GLN A 12 -0.81 -6.84 11.92
C GLN A 12 -1.20 -5.78 10.87
N ALA A 13 -0.24 -5.30 10.07
CA ALA A 13 -0.52 -4.25 9.11
C ALA A 13 -1.46 -4.73 7.99
N VAL A 14 -2.44 -3.89 7.65
CA VAL A 14 -3.47 -4.19 6.64
C VAL A 14 -3.83 -2.95 5.83
N ALA A 15 -4.23 -3.14 4.58
CA ALA A 15 -4.72 -2.06 3.71
C ALA A 15 -6.17 -2.30 3.32
N GLY A 16 -6.98 -1.24 3.25
CA GLY A 16 -8.38 -1.34 2.86
C GLY A 16 -9.00 0.00 2.46
N MET A 17 -10.12 -0.05 1.73
CA MET A 17 -10.93 1.14 1.46
C MET A 17 -11.77 1.46 2.70
N GLN A 18 -11.70 2.71 3.16
CA GLN A 18 -12.59 3.24 4.19
C GLN A 18 -13.57 4.22 3.55
N GLY A 19 -14.86 3.95 3.70
CA GLY A 19 -15.94 4.88 3.40
C GLY A 19 -16.70 5.17 4.68
N HIS A 20 -16.38 6.26 5.36
CA HIS A 20 -17.20 6.72 6.49
C HIS A 20 -18.26 7.68 5.96
N GLY A 21 -19.53 7.46 6.32
CA GLY A 21 -20.72 8.12 5.77
C GLY A 21 -20.51 9.56 5.27
N SER A 22 -20.89 9.83 4.03
CA SER A 22 -20.78 11.12 3.31
C SER A 22 -19.37 11.74 3.18
N ALA A 23 -18.34 11.22 3.84
CA ALA A 23 -16.96 11.68 3.73
C ALA A 23 -16.18 10.83 2.71
N ASN A 24 -15.38 11.51 1.90
CA ASN A 24 -14.72 10.97 0.71
C ASN A 24 -14.02 9.62 0.96
N PRO A 25 -14.15 8.64 0.05
CA PRO A 25 -13.50 7.33 0.19
C PRO A 25 -11.98 7.50 0.21
N ALA A 26 -11.29 6.74 1.07
CA ALA A 26 -9.83 6.73 1.15
C ALA A 26 -9.28 5.31 1.12
N LEU A 27 -8.08 5.15 0.54
CA LEU A 27 -7.27 3.95 0.75
C LEU A 27 -6.47 4.14 2.03
N VAL A 28 -6.69 3.29 3.03
CA VAL A 28 -6.02 3.38 4.33
C VAL A 28 -5.11 2.16 4.52
N ILE A 29 -3.88 2.41 4.94
CA ILE A 29 -2.89 1.41 5.34
C ILE A 29 -2.68 1.56 6.84
N TYR A 30 -3.14 0.57 7.61
CA TYR A 30 -2.90 0.49 9.05
C TYR A 30 -1.54 -0.18 9.27
N LEU A 31 -0.63 0.51 9.95
CA LEU A 31 0.78 0.15 10.10
C LEU A 31 1.12 -0.40 11.50
N ASP A 32 0.22 -0.21 12.47
CA ASP A 32 0.36 -0.54 13.90
C ASP A 32 1.57 0.18 14.58
N PRO A 33 1.36 1.27 15.35
CA PRO A 33 0.09 1.90 15.72
C PRO A 33 -0.40 2.97 14.72
N ASP A 34 0.44 3.38 13.77
CA ASP A 34 0.16 4.49 12.85
C ASP A 34 -0.72 4.06 11.66
N SER A 35 -1.25 5.03 10.92
CA SER A 35 -1.96 4.78 9.66
C SER A 35 -1.61 5.81 8.58
N LEU A 36 -1.54 5.36 7.33
CA LEU A 36 -1.43 6.22 6.16
C LEU A 36 -2.77 6.20 5.39
N ALA A 37 -3.33 7.36 5.10
CA ALA A 37 -4.52 7.49 4.26
C ALA A 37 -4.19 8.22 2.96
N ILE A 38 -4.59 7.64 1.83
CA ILE A 38 -4.49 8.24 0.50
C ILE A 38 -5.89 8.64 0.07
N LEU A 39 -6.12 9.95 -0.05
CA LEU A 39 -7.42 10.53 -0.38
C LEU A 39 -7.46 10.99 -1.84
N PRO A 40 -8.61 10.87 -2.52
CA PRO A 40 -8.79 11.44 -3.84
C PRO A 40 -8.71 12.97 -3.79
N PRO A 41 -8.30 13.63 -4.89
CA PRO A 41 -8.45 15.07 -5.04
C PRO A 41 -9.91 15.50 -4.82
N SER A 42 -10.10 16.66 -4.18
CA SER A 42 -11.45 17.21 -3.94
C SER A 42 -12.18 17.58 -5.24
N ASP A 43 -11.43 17.93 -6.29
CA ASP A 43 -11.96 18.18 -7.63
C ASP A 43 -12.05 16.87 -8.44
N PRO A 44 -13.26 16.47 -8.88
CA PRO A 44 -13.47 15.30 -9.73
C PRO A 44 -12.69 15.30 -11.04
N ALA A 45 -12.31 16.47 -11.58
CA ALA A 45 -11.50 16.54 -12.80
C ALA A 45 -10.12 15.87 -12.64
N GLY A 46 -9.59 15.78 -11.42
CA GLY A 46 -8.32 15.11 -11.11
C GLY A 46 -8.44 13.60 -10.90
N TRP A 47 -9.64 13.04 -10.85
CA TRP A 47 -9.84 11.62 -10.52
C TRP A 47 -9.28 10.63 -11.53
N PRO A 48 -9.31 10.86 -12.87
CA PRO A 48 -8.74 9.91 -13.81
C PRO A 48 -7.25 9.62 -13.55
N GLU A 49 -6.45 10.64 -13.26
CA GLU A 49 -5.04 10.49 -12.91
C GLU A 49 -4.85 9.84 -11.54
N PHE A 50 -5.70 10.18 -10.57
CA PHE A 50 -5.67 9.53 -9.26
C PHE A 50 -6.01 8.03 -9.35
N ILE A 51 -7.01 7.66 -10.17
CA ILE A 51 -7.35 6.26 -10.45
C ILE A 51 -6.18 5.54 -11.12
N ARG A 52 -5.50 6.20 -12.07
CA ARG A 52 -4.28 5.66 -12.71
C ARG A 52 -3.18 5.40 -11.68
N LEU A 53 -2.95 6.33 -10.76
CA LEU A 53 -1.99 6.16 -9.66
C LEU A 53 -2.36 4.98 -8.75
N LEU A 54 -3.62 4.86 -8.33
CA LEU A 54 -4.07 3.74 -7.49
C LEU A 54 -3.83 2.38 -8.17
N ARG A 55 -4.04 2.28 -9.48
CA ARG A 55 -3.73 1.07 -10.26
C ARG A 55 -2.23 0.79 -10.26
N GLN A 56 -1.39 1.81 -10.47
CA GLN A 56 0.07 1.65 -10.41
C GLN A 56 0.53 1.19 -9.03
N ILE A 57 -0.03 1.74 -7.95
CA ILE A 57 0.28 1.30 -6.58
C ILE A 57 -0.06 -0.18 -6.40
N ARG A 58 -1.25 -0.61 -6.85
CA ARG A 58 -1.64 -2.03 -6.79
C ARG A 58 -0.66 -2.92 -7.56
N ASP A 59 -0.37 -2.56 -8.80
CA ASP A 59 0.45 -3.39 -9.68
C ASP A 59 1.90 -3.50 -9.14
N SER A 60 2.50 -2.39 -8.68
CA SER A 60 3.83 -2.41 -8.07
C SER A 60 3.86 -3.13 -6.70
N ALA A 61 2.78 -3.06 -5.91
CA ALA A 61 2.68 -3.82 -4.66
C ALA A 61 2.62 -5.33 -4.93
N ASP A 62 1.91 -5.76 -5.98
CA ASP A 62 1.85 -7.16 -6.41
C ASP A 62 3.22 -7.64 -6.91
N GLU A 63 3.91 -6.86 -7.75
CA GLU A 63 5.28 -7.15 -8.19
C GLU A 63 6.24 -7.37 -7.02
N LEU A 64 6.18 -6.51 -6.00
CA LEU A 64 6.99 -6.64 -4.79
C LEU A 64 6.62 -7.91 -4.01
N ALA A 65 5.34 -8.22 -3.86
CA ALA A 65 4.89 -9.44 -3.18
C ALA A 65 5.41 -10.70 -3.88
N VAL A 66 5.31 -10.76 -5.22
CA VAL A 66 5.85 -11.85 -6.04
C VAL A 66 7.36 -11.98 -5.87
N PHE A 67 8.09 -10.86 -5.87
CA PHE A 67 9.54 -10.86 -5.63
C PHE A 67 9.88 -11.43 -4.25
N LEU A 68 9.21 -10.96 -3.19
CA LEU A 68 9.44 -11.43 -1.82
C LEU A 68 9.11 -12.91 -1.65
N ASP A 69 8.04 -13.41 -2.27
CA ASP A 69 7.65 -14.82 -2.19
C ASP A 69 8.70 -15.73 -2.85
N LYS A 70 9.21 -15.35 -4.03
CA LYS A 70 10.32 -16.06 -4.69
C LYS A 70 11.57 -16.16 -3.81
N HIS A 71 11.89 -15.10 -3.08
CA HIS A 71 13.10 -15.04 -2.25
C HIS A 71 12.91 -15.59 -0.83
N LYS A 72 11.67 -15.86 -0.42
CA LYS A 72 11.36 -16.58 0.83
C LYS A 72 11.84 -18.03 0.77
N ALA A 73 11.77 -18.66 -0.40
CA ALA A 73 12.17 -20.05 -0.61
C ALA A 73 13.70 -20.25 -0.53
N VAL A 74 14.49 -19.29 -1.03
CA VAL A 74 15.97 -19.38 -1.05
C VAL A 74 16.57 -19.45 0.37
N ARG A 75 15.95 -18.76 1.35
CA ARG A 75 16.45 -18.75 2.73
C ARG A 75 16.29 -20.09 3.47
N ASN A 76 15.36 -20.94 3.05
CA ASN A 76 15.11 -22.24 3.69
C ASN A 76 16.01 -23.37 3.17
N ASP A 77 16.65 -23.21 1.99
CA ASP A 77 17.56 -24.22 1.42
C ASP A 77 19.01 -24.05 1.93
N ASP A 78 19.44 -22.82 2.22
CA ASP A 78 20.78 -22.56 2.79
C ASP A 78 20.91 -22.98 4.26
N THR A 79 19.78 -23.24 4.95
CA THR A 79 19.78 -23.73 6.34
C THR A 79 19.78 -25.27 6.45
N ARG A 80 19.88 -25.99 5.31
CA ARG A 80 19.89 -27.46 5.23
C ARG A 80 21.18 -28.05 4.65
N ARG A 81 22.26 -27.27 4.48
CA ARG A 81 23.56 -27.75 4.02
C ARG A 81 24.61 -27.77 5.13
#